data_AF-A0A6P1AKT2-F1
#
_entry.id   AF-A0A6P1AKT2-F1
#
_cell.length_a   1.000
_cell.length_b   1.000
_cell.length_c   1.000
_cell.angle_alpha   90.00
_cell.angle_beta   90.00
_cell.angle_gamma   90.00
#
_symmetry.space_group_name_H-M   'P 1'
#
loop_
_entity.id
_entity.type
_entity.pdbx_description
1 polymer ?
#
loop_
_entity_poly.entity_id
_entity_poly.type
_entity_poly.pdbx_seq_one_letter_code
_entity_poly.pdbx_strand_id
1 'polypeptide(L)'
;HIFHVLDDLAMGGVTRALRNFEHPNLVKVGTHITTDIRTERVRAKSPQDIAVVHFTANWKKLAWLLDLRLRGGFSRILLIEHTYTQGFESSEVKAKLRFRQMLRLAYRLVDRIVAVSVHQREWIISNKLAAAE
;
A
#
# COMPACT_ATOMS: atom_id res chain seq x y z
N HIS A 1 16.64 3.07 3.13
CA HIS A 1 15.94 1.83 3.52
C HIS A 1 14.59 1.74 2.84
N ILE A 2 14.07 0.53 2.68
CA ILE A 2 12.73 0.27 2.15
C ILE A 2 11.90 -0.32 3.29
N PHE A 3 10.89 0.43 3.74
CA PHE A 3 10.01 0.04 4.84
C PHE A 3 8.77 -0.66 4.28
N HIS A 4 8.61 -1.95 4.56
CA HIS A 4 7.42 -2.73 4.26
C HIS A 4 6.43 -2.60 5.41
N VAL A 5 5.38 -1.83 5.16
CA VAL A 5 4.35 -1.47 6.14
C VAL A 5 3.19 -2.46 6.07
N LEU A 6 2.96 -3.16 7.18
CA LEU A 6 1.95 -4.22 7.32
C LEU A 6 0.97 -3.89 8.44
N ASP A 7 -0.25 -4.39 8.31
CA ASP A 7 -1.27 -4.39 9.38
C ASP A 7 -1.52 -5.77 9.97
N ASP A 8 -0.86 -6.79 9.43
CA ASP A 8 -0.80 -8.11 10.00
C ASP A 8 0.56 -8.78 9.75
N LEU A 9 1.22 -9.19 10.85
CA LEU A 9 2.46 -9.95 10.86
C LEU A 9 2.22 -11.46 11.04
N ALA A 10 0.97 -11.92 11.16
CA ALA A 10 0.72 -13.35 11.15
C ALA A 10 1.38 -13.99 9.91
N MET A 11 1.92 -15.21 10.09
CA MET A 11 2.53 -15.97 9.00
C MET A 11 1.46 -16.24 7.93
N GLY A 12 1.52 -15.46 6.85
CA GLY A 12 0.56 -15.43 5.76
C GLY A 12 1.28 -15.15 4.44
N GLY A 13 0.52 -14.93 3.36
CA GLY A 13 1.10 -14.77 2.01
C GLY A 13 2.12 -13.63 1.90
N VAL A 14 1.80 -12.46 2.49
CA VAL A 14 2.66 -11.26 2.40
C VAL A 14 3.95 -11.44 3.21
N THR A 15 3.88 -11.87 4.46
CA THR A 15 5.07 -12.05 5.31
C THR A 15 6.02 -13.12 4.76
N ARG A 16 5.49 -14.19 4.12
CA ARG A 16 6.31 -15.17 3.39
C ARG A 16 6.95 -14.57 2.14
N ALA A 17 6.20 -13.78 1.37
CA ALA A 17 6.72 -13.13 0.16
C ALA A 17 7.82 -12.10 0.51
N LEU A 18 7.74 -11.44 1.66
CA LEU A 18 8.77 -10.50 2.09
C LEU A 18 10.14 -11.15 2.34
N ARG A 19 10.19 -12.45 2.65
CA ARG A 19 11.46 -13.18 2.75
C ARG A 19 12.21 -13.25 1.43
N ASN A 20 11.54 -13.07 0.29
CA ASN A 20 12.22 -12.98 -1.00
C ASN A 20 13.22 -11.82 -1.03
N PHE A 21 12.98 -10.74 -0.28
CA PHE A 21 13.89 -9.61 -0.19
C PHE A 21 15.20 -9.90 0.56
N GLU A 22 15.31 -11.06 1.21
CA GLU A 22 16.58 -11.57 1.76
C GLU A 22 17.50 -12.12 0.66
N HIS A 23 16.99 -12.32 -0.56
CA HIS A 23 17.79 -12.81 -1.68
C HIS A 23 18.93 -11.83 -2.02
N PRO A 24 20.18 -12.31 -2.28
CA PRO A 24 21.34 -11.45 -2.46
C PRO A 24 21.19 -10.35 -3.53
N ASN A 25 20.46 -10.65 -4.60
CA ASN A 25 20.21 -9.66 -5.66
C ASN A 25 19.29 -8.51 -5.23
N LEU A 26 18.37 -8.76 -4.29
CA LEU A 26 17.43 -7.75 -3.80
C LEU A 26 18.03 -6.95 -2.65
N VAL A 27 18.85 -7.57 -1.79
CA VAL A 27 19.63 -6.87 -0.76
C VAL A 27 20.54 -5.78 -1.36
N LYS A 28 21.03 -5.98 -2.59
CA LYS A 28 21.81 -4.96 -3.34
C LYS A 28 20.99 -3.72 -3.72
N VAL A 29 19.67 -3.85 -3.87
CA VAL A 29 18.77 -2.74 -4.22
C VAL A 29 18.51 -1.86 -3.00
N GLY A 30 18.50 -2.44 -1.80
CA GLY A 30 18.46 -1.69 -0.56
C GLY A 30 18.22 -2.57 0.66
N THR A 31 18.36 -1.97 1.83
CA THR A 31 18.03 -2.63 3.11
C THR A 31 16.52 -2.60 3.33
N HIS A 32 15.91 -3.78 3.40
CA HIS A 32 14.48 -3.98 3.60
C HIS A 32 14.15 -4.12 5.09
N ILE A 33 13.15 -3.37 5.56
CA ILE A 33 12.70 -3.35 6.97
C ILE A 33 11.21 -3.62 6.98
N THR A 34 10.76 -4.59 7.78
CA THR A 34 9.33 -4.86 7.98
C THR A 34 8.83 -4.15 9.23
N THR A 35 7.69 -3.47 9.14
CA THR A 35 7.08 -2.73 10.25
C THR A 35 5.59 -3.04 10.39
N ASP A 36 5.11 -3.15 11.63
CA ASP A 36 3.70 -3.39 11.95
C ASP A 36 3.04 -2.11 12.49
N ILE A 37 2.01 -1.64 11.79
CA ILE A 37 1.30 -0.41 12.16
C ILE A 37 0.52 -0.53 13.48
N ARG A 38 0.33 -1.75 14.00
CA ARG A 38 -0.36 -2.01 15.27
C ARG A 38 0.56 -1.77 16.47
N THR A 39 1.87 -1.88 16.29
CA THR A 39 2.84 -1.80 17.40
C THR A 39 3.61 -0.50 17.41
N GLU A 40 3.79 0.16 16.26
CA GLU A 40 4.60 1.36 16.16
C GLU A 40 4.09 2.37 15.13
N ARG A 41 4.46 3.64 15.33
CA ARG A 41 4.27 4.67 14.32
C ARG A 41 5.44 4.64 13.35
N VAL A 42 5.16 4.25 12.11
CA VAL A 42 6.18 4.16 11.07
C VAL A 42 6.67 5.55 10.65
N ARG A 43 7.98 5.77 10.69
CA ARG A 43 8.67 7.01 10.31
C ARG A 43 9.95 6.68 9.56
N ALA A 44 10.30 7.53 8.59
CA ALA A 44 11.59 7.48 7.92
C ALA A 44 12.72 7.79 8.92
N LYS A 45 13.86 7.13 8.74
CA LYS A 45 15.10 7.37 9.49
C LYS A 45 16.08 8.25 8.70
N SER A 46 15.92 8.32 7.38
CA SER A 46 16.68 9.16 6.48
C SER A 46 15.78 9.75 5.38
N PRO A 47 16.15 10.91 4.78
CA PRO A 47 15.38 11.51 3.68
C PRO A 47 15.29 10.64 2.43
N GLN A 48 16.09 9.58 2.28
CA GLN A 48 16.07 8.67 1.13
C GLN A 48 15.20 7.43 1.38
N ASP A 49 14.61 7.29 2.57
CA ASP A 49 13.79 6.13 2.88
C ASP A 49 12.47 6.15 2.09
N ILE A 50 12.00 4.95 1.75
CA ILE A 50 10.77 4.70 1.00
C ILE A 50 9.84 3.83 1.85
N ALA A 51 8.54 4.12 1.83
CA ALA A 51 7.52 3.27 2.42
C ALA A 51 6.77 2.48 1.34
N VAL A 52 6.57 1.19 1.57
CA VAL A 52 5.78 0.28 0.72
C VAL A 52 4.68 -0.30 1.60
N VAL A 53 3.45 0.13 1.35
CA VAL A 53 2.24 -0.26 2.08
C VAL A 53 1.62 -1.49 1.42
N HIS A 54 1.41 -2.54 2.21
CA HIS A 54 0.85 -3.82 1.74
C HIS A 54 -0.57 -4.09 2.27
N PHE A 55 -1.04 -3.28 3.22
CA PHE A 55 -2.36 -3.49 3.80
C PHE A 55 -3.47 -2.94 2.90
N THR A 56 -4.66 -3.52 3.01
CA THR A 56 -5.85 -3.05 2.29
C THR A 56 -6.36 -1.71 2.83
N ALA A 57 -6.62 -0.75 1.94
CA ALA A 57 -7.20 0.54 2.28
C ALA A 57 -8.60 0.39 2.90
N ASN A 58 -8.87 1.07 4.01
CA ASN A 58 -10.22 1.15 4.58
C ASN A 58 -10.40 2.50 5.29
N TRP A 59 -11.65 2.84 5.65
CA TRP A 59 -11.96 4.10 6.35
C TRP A 59 -11.14 4.33 7.62
N LYS A 60 -10.87 3.28 8.41
CA LYS A 60 -10.06 3.39 9.64
C LYS A 60 -8.60 3.71 9.32
N LYS A 61 -8.05 3.14 8.24
CA LYS A 61 -6.65 3.30 7.84
C LYS A 61 -6.37 4.58 7.04
N LEU A 62 -7.39 5.33 6.62
CA LEU A 62 -7.17 6.63 5.97
C LEU A 62 -6.45 7.62 6.88
N ALA A 63 -6.83 7.68 8.15
CA ALA A 63 -6.15 8.54 9.12
C ALA A 63 -4.68 8.15 9.30
N TRP A 64 -4.39 6.84 9.27
CA TRP A 64 -3.02 6.34 9.35
C TRP A 64 -2.21 6.69 8.10
N LEU A 65 -2.76 6.51 6.90
CA LEU A 65 -2.12 6.92 5.64
C LEU A 65 -1.87 8.43 5.60
N LEU A 66 -2.80 9.23 6.13
CA LEU A 66 -2.64 10.67 6.21
C LEU A 66 -1.51 11.06 7.17
N ASP A 67 -1.41 10.42 8.33
CA ASP A 67 -0.28 10.60 9.25
C ASP A 67 1.05 10.20 8.61
N LEU A 68 1.09 9.08 7.88
CA LEU A 68 2.27 8.66 7.14
C LEU A 68 2.65 9.69 6.07
N ARG A 69 1.68 10.21 5.29
CA ARG A 69 1.95 11.19 4.24
C ARG A 69 2.47 12.51 4.79
N LEU A 70 1.88 13.01 5.87
CA LEU A 70 2.19 14.34 6.39
C LEU A 70 3.39 14.34 7.35
N ARG A 71 3.59 13.25 8.10
CA ARG A 71 4.55 13.18 9.21
C ARG A 71 5.52 12.02 9.10
N GLY A 72 5.35 11.14 8.11
CA GLY A 72 6.19 9.96 7.92
C GLY A 72 7.62 10.28 7.47
N GLY A 73 7.83 11.38 6.75
CA GLY A 73 9.17 11.81 6.30
C GLY A 73 9.76 10.97 5.16
N PHE A 74 8.97 10.08 4.55
CA PHE A 74 9.41 9.24 3.44
C PHE A 74 9.55 10.03 2.13
N SER A 75 10.59 9.74 1.36
CA SER A 75 10.79 10.32 0.03
C SER A 75 9.70 9.91 -0.95
N ARG A 76 9.21 8.66 -0.82
CA ARG A 76 8.15 8.07 -1.62
C ARG A 76 7.33 7.11 -0.77
N ILE A 77 6.03 7.09 -1.00
CA ILE A 77 5.08 6.15 -0.42
C ILE A 77 4.42 5.39 -1.56
N LEU A 78 4.59 4.07 -1.59
CA LEU A 78 3.96 3.17 -2.55
C LEU A 78 2.89 2.35 -1.84
N LEU A 79 1.80 2.06 -2.53
CA LEU A 79 0.77 1.13 -2.07
C LEU A 79 0.64 -0.02 -3.06
N ILE A 80 0.80 -1.26 -2.59
CA ILE A 80 0.57 -2.44 -3.40
C ILE A 80 -0.87 -2.90 -3.18
N GLU A 81 -1.69 -2.83 -4.23
CA GLU A 81 -3.11 -3.16 -4.14
C GLU A 81 -3.31 -4.65 -4.40
N HIS A 82 -3.49 -5.42 -3.32
CA HIS A 82 -3.67 -6.86 -3.38
C HIS A 82 -5.14 -7.31 -3.36
N THR A 83 -6.07 -6.43 -2.99
CA THR A 83 -7.42 -6.85 -2.58
C THR A 83 -8.49 -6.41 -3.56
N TYR A 84 -8.51 -5.12 -3.88
CA TYR A 84 -9.66 -4.55 -4.58
C TYR A 84 -9.54 -4.71 -6.09
N THR A 85 -10.59 -5.27 -6.66
CA THR A 85 -10.73 -5.55 -8.10
C THR A 85 -12.15 -5.24 -8.54
N GLN A 86 -12.38 -5.22 -9.85
CA GLN A 86 -13.73 -5.11 -10.42
C GLN A 86 -14.66 -6.21 -9.88
N GLY A 87 -14.16 -7.45 -9.79
CA GLY A 87 -14.90 -8.59 -9.26
C GLY A 87 -15.37 -8.33 -7.83
N PHE A 88 -14.45 -7.97 -6.95
CA PHE A 88 -14.76 -7.64 -5.55
C PHE A 88 -15.78 -6.49 -5.43
N GLU A 89 -15.61 -5.41 -6.21
CA GLU A 89 -16.56 -4.31 -6.21
C GLU A 89 -17.96 -4.76 -6.68
N SER A 90 -18.02 -5.65 -7.67
CA SER A 90 -19.28 -6.12 -8.21
C SER A 90 -20.04 -7.06 -7.27
N SER A 91 -19.33 -7.91 -6.51
CA SER A 91 -19.93 -8.94 -5.66
C SER A 91 -20.13 -8.49 -4.22
N GLU A 92 -19.13 -7.83 -3.62
CA GLU A 92 -19.11 -7.57 -2.17
C GLU A 92 -19.54 -6.14 -1.80
N VAL A 93 -19.46 -5.20 -2.75
CA VAL A 93 -19.64 -3.77 -2.45
C VAL A 93 -21.06 -3.31 -2.77
N LYS A 94 -21.89 -3.21 -1.73
CA LYS A 94 -23.24 -2.64 -1.82
C LYS A 94 -23.22 -1.15 -2.21
N ALA A 95 -22.39 -0.35 -1.54
CA ALA A 95 -22.34 1.11 -1.72
C ALA A 95 -21.13 1.54 -2.55
N LYS A 96 -21.19 1.31 -3.88
CA LYS A 96 -20.07 1.54 -4.81
C LYS A 96 -19.51 2.96 -4.76
N LEU A 97 -20.37 3.98 -4.69
CA LEU A 97 -19.92 5.38 -4.61
C LEU A 97 -19.07 5.64 -3.36
N ARG A 98 -19.55 5.19 -2.20
CA ARG A 98 -18.84 5.34 -0.91
C ARG A 98 -17.51 4.60 -0.93
N PHE A 99 -17.51 3.37 -1.44
CA PHE A 99 -16.30 2.58 -1.59
C PHE A 99 -15.26 3.23 -2.52
N ARG A 100 -15.67 3.68 -3.71
CA ARG A 100 -14.79 4.38 -4.64
C ARG A 100 -14.25 5.70 -4.07
N GLN A 101 -15.07 6.43 -3.31
CA GLN A 101 -14.61 7.65 -2.62
C GLN A 101 -13.51 7.33 -1.60
N MET A 102 -13.67 6.27 -0.81
CA MET A 102 -12.63 5.81 0.11
C MET A 102 -11.32 5.48 -0.62
N LEU A 103 -11.40 4.74 -1.74
CA LEU A 103 -10.22 4.40 -2.53
C LEU A 103 -9.53 5.63 -3.10
N ARG A 104 -10.30 6.58 -3.66
CA ARG A 104 -9.73 7.85 -4.15
C ARG A 104 -9.00 8.61 -3.04
N LEU A 105 -9.55 8.64 -1.83
CA LEU A 105 -8.89 9.30 -0.71
C LEU A 105 -7.59 8.56 -0.34
N ALA A 106 -7.61 7.24 -0.21
CA ALA A 106 -6.41 6.45 0.09
C ALA A 106 -5.34 6.62 -0.99
N TYR A 107 -5.71 6.48 -2.26
CA TYR A 107 -4.79 6.50 -3.40
C TYR A 107 -4.17 7.88 -3.63
N ARG A 108 -4.85 8.97 -3.23
CA ARG A 108 -4.27 10.33 -3.25
C ARG A 108 -3.23 10.58 -2.15
N LEU A 109 -3.17 9.74 -1.12
CA LEU A 109 -2.22 9.88 -0.01
C LEU A 109 -0.88 9.19 -0.27
N VAL A 110 -0.76 8.47 -1.37
CA VAL A 110 0.46 7.76 -1.77
C VAL A 110 0.96 8.32 -3.11
N ASP A 111 2.25 8.16 -3.37
CA ASP A 111 2.87 8.65 -4.60
C ASP A 111 2.64 7.70 -5.78
N ARG A 112 2.50 6.40 -5.50
CA ARG A 112 2.35 5.36 -6.53
C ARG A 112 1.49 4.20 -6.04
N ILE A 113 0.59 3.73 -6.90
CA ILE A 113 -0.18 2.50 -6.66
C ILE A 113 0.31 1.40 -7.60
N VAL A 114 0.71 0.28 -7.02
CA VAL A 114 1.14 -0.91 -7.77
C VAL A 114 -0.02 -1.88 -7.80
N ALA A 115 -0.66 -2.00 -8.96
CA ALA A 115 -1.63 -3.06 -9.23
C ALA A 115 -0.89 -4.38 -9.50
N VAL A 116 -1.41 -5.48 -8.97
CA VAL A 116 -0.82 -6.82 -9.14
C VAL A 116 -1.22 -7.50 -10.45
N SER A 117 -2.13 -6.88 -11.22
CA SER A 117 -2.52 -7.35 -12.54
C SER A 117 -2.94 -6.21 -13.47
N VAL A 118 -2.90 -6.47 -14.77
CA VAL A 118 -3.34 -5.53 -15.81
C VAL A 118 -4.83 -5.18 -15.64
N HIS A 119 -5.69 -6.17 -15.43
CA HIS A 119 -7.13 -5.97 -15.22
C HIS A 119 -7.45 -5.10 -14.00
N GLN A 120 -6.70 -5.30 -12.90
CA GLN A 120 -6.88 -4.46 -11.70
C GLN A 120 -6.47 -3.02 -11.99
N ARG A 121 -5.35 -2.80 -12.70
CA ARG A 121 -4.91 -1.46 -13.11
C ARG A 121 -5.98 -0.77 -13.98
N GLU A 122 -6.52 -1.48 -14.97
CA GLU A 122 -7.57 -0.96 -15.86
C GLU A 122 -8.84 -0.60 -15.09
N TRP A 123 -9.24 -1.41 -14.12
CA TRP A 123 -10.37 -1.11 -13.26
C TRP A 123 -10.12 0.16 -12.41
N ILE A 124 -8.91 0.33 -11.86
CA ILE A 124 -8.52 1.53 -11.09
C ILE A 124 -8.63 2.79 -11.96
N ILE A 125 -8.07 2.74 -13.18
CA ILE A 125 -8.04 3.88 -14.11
C ILE A 125 -9.43 4.21 -14.65
N SER A 126 -10.15 3.21 -15.16
CA SER A 126 -11.50 3.39 -15.75
C SER A 126 -12.49 4.01 -14.77
N ASN A 127 -12.35 3.71 -13.47
CA ASN A 127 -13.21 4.26 -12.42
C ASN A 127 -12.66 5.55 -11.79
N LYS A 128 -11.58 6.11 -12.33
CA LYS A 128 -10.93 7.34 -11.85
C LYS A 128 -10.60 7.25 -10.36
N LEU A 129 -10.07 6.11 -9.93
CA LEU A 129 -9.67 5.87 -8.54
C LEU A 129 -8.26 6.42 -8.28
N ALA A 130 -7.40 6.33 -9.28
CA ALA A 130 -6.08 6.95 -9.34
C ALA A 130 -5.82 7.50 -10.74
N ALA A 131 -4.80 8.34 -10.89
CA ALA A 131 -4.34 8.78 -12.20
C ALA A 131 -3.75 7.60 -12.99
N ALA A 132 -3.81 7.68 -14.32
CA ALA A 132 -3.00 6.80 -15.15
C ALA A 132 -1.53 7.23 -15.02
N GLU A 133 -0.69 6.28 -14.64
CA GLU A 133 0.78 6.40 -14.70
C GLU A 133 1.32 5.90 -16.03
#